data_AF-A0A357YMS9-F1
#
_entry.id   AF-A0A357YMS9-F1
#
_cell.length_a   1.000
_cell.length_b   1.000
_cell.length_c   1.000
_cell.angle_alpha   90.00
_cell.angle_beta   90.00
_cell.angle_gamma   90.00
#
_symmetry.space_group_name_H-M   'P 1'
#
loop_
_entity.id
_entity.type
_entity.pdbx_description
1 polymer ?
#
loop_
_entity_poly.entity_id
_entity_poly.type
_entity_poly.pdbx_seq_one_letter_code
_entity_poly.pdbx_strand_id
1 'polypeptide(L)'
;MRQIKINKLLSFLSVMMVSFSFNACTLIDDKMDTLGDDNALYNEEINKQYSKSETSEAVFLLIDEESIDNGNEPNYFKDSEINDDISEVGLRKILPYFNSKSNKGKQIVLYTGQVGDEGWFAPTYIPSSWSNAGPGSEGSFNYFMAGPGLGHDSTEDYLDKVPGVVPLRATGLKMLIGKTVYAVVYDSDISVNYSPLNANLKGENLGVVALTVLDVIERKNGSSSSLPAVIVRIEDASLVATYPLVLFSNAPIPSSSSEPMDIIPPINVPSPKLVTAW
;
A
#
# COMPACT_ATOMS: atom_id res chain seq x y z
N MET A 1 40.91 -80.79 39.51
CA MET A 1 40.65 -79.36 39.23
C MET A 1 41.98 -78.63 39.34
N ARG A 2 42.54 -78.25 38.19
CA ARG A 2 43.96 -77.89 38.03
C ARG A 2 44.03 -76.48 37.43
N GLN A 3 44.89 -75.66 38.05
CA GLN A 3 45.22 -74.26 37.78
C GLN A 3 45.74 -74.00 36.36
N ILE A 4 45.80 -72.71 35.97
CA ILE A 4 46.97 -71.94 35.46
C ILE A 4 46.42 -70.69 34.71
N LYS A 5 46.45 -69.51 35.35
CA LYS A 5 47.41 -68.39 35.15
C LYS A 5 47.49 -67.83 33.73
N ILE A 6 47.12 -66.56 33.57
CA ILE A 6 47.77 -65.65 32.62
C ILE A 6 48.05 -64.31 33.34
N ASN A 7 49.31 -64.13 33.72
CA ASN A 7 49.94 -62.85 34.03
C ASN A 7 51.07 -62.66 33.01
N LYS A 8 51.07 -61.55 32.26
CA LYS A 8 52.24 -60.85 31.67
C LYS A 8 51.78 -59.39 31.48
N LEU A 9 52.23 -58.37 32.23
CA LEU A 9 53.61 -57.89 32.49
C LEU A 9 54.28 -57.51 31.16
N LEU A 10 54.32 -56.22 30.76
CA LEU A 10 55.48 -55.28 30.76
C LEU A 10 55.34 -54.45 29.44
N SER A 11 55.73 -53.18 29.25
CA SER A 11 56.45 -52.19 30.05
C SER A 11 56.57 -50.87 29.26
N PHE A 12 56.53 -49.74 29.98
CA PHE A 12 57.25 -48.46 29.75
C PHE A 12 57.13 -47.67 28.43
N LEU A 13 56.70 -46.39 28.50
CA LEU A 13 57.61 -45.24 28.64
C LEU A 13 56.84 -43.96 29.05
N SER A 14 57.48 -43.18 29.91
CA SER A 14 57.06 -41.92 30.53
C SER A 14 57.27 -40.72 29.59
N VAL A 15 56.35 -39.74 29.55
CA VAL A 15 56.66 -38.30 29.42
C VAL A 15 55.55 -37.46 30.07
N MET A 16 55.96 -36.58 31.00
CA MET A 16 55.19 -35.49 31.61
C MET A 16 54.62 -34.52 30.57
N MET A 17 53.40 -33.99 30.78
CA MET A 17 53.22 -32.53 30.76
C MET A 17 51.93 -32.06 31.43
N VAL A 18 52.13 -31.14 32.37
CA VAL A 18 51.20 -30.14 32.89
C VAL A 18 50.65 -29.29 31.74
N SER A 19 49.35 -28.96 31.72
CA SER A 19 48.90 -27.58 31.41
C SER A 19 47.37 -27.38 31.44
N PHE A 20 46.99 -26.43 32.30
CA PHE A 20 46.08 -25.31 32.08
C PHE A 20 44.67 -25.55 31.52
N SER A 21 43.72 -25.37 32.43
CA SER A 21 42.43 -24.73 32.19
C SER A 21 42.60 -23.44 31.39
N PHE A 22 42.16 -23.45 30.12
CA PHE A 22 41.96 -22.25 29.33
C PHE A 22 40.46 -21.94 29.25
N ASN A 23 40.14 -20.73 29.73
CA ASN A 23 38.95 -19.98 29.36
C ASN A 23 38.83 -19.94 27.84
N ALA A 24 37.78 -20.54 27.28
CA ALA A 24 37.32 -20.19 25.96
C ALA A 24 36.39 -18.98 26.09
N CYS A 25 37.01 -17.80 26.06
CA CYS A 25 36.36 -16.63 25.51
C CYS A 25 36.34 -16.85 23.99
N THR A 26 35.16 -17.02 23.40
CA THR A 26 34.97 -16.91 21.96
C THR A 26 33.93 -15.83 21.71
N LEU A 27 34.44 -14.71 21.19
CA LEU A 27 33.70 -13.75 20.39
C LEU A 27 32.92 -14.50 19.30
N ILE A 28 31.60 -14.41 19.34
CA ILE A 28 30.71 -14.53 18.18
C ILE A 28 29.78 -13.33 18.34
N ASP A 29 30.17 -12.22 17.73
CA ASP A 29 29.82 -11.84 16.36
C ASP A 29 28.50 -11.09 16.38
N ASP A 30 28.55 -9.89 15.80
CA ASP A 30 27.52 -8.88 15.86
C ASP A 30 26.22 -9.45 15.33
N LYS A 31 25.25 -9.69 16.24
CA LYS A 31 23.85 -9.60 15.85
C LYS A 31 23.58 -8.12 15.60
N MET A 32 23.92 -7.71 14.40
CA MET A 32 23.31 -6.60 13.70
C MET A 32 21.80 -6.75 13.91
N ASP A 33 21.23 -5.80 14.65
CA ASP A 33 19.80 -5.67 14.87
C ASP A 33 19.11 -5.84 13.52
N THR A 34 18.34 -6.91 13.39
CA THR A 34 17.35 -7.03 12.33
C THR A 34 16.33 -5.92 12.60
N LEU A 35 16.47 -4.81 11.88
CA LEU A 35 15.44 -3.78 11.75
C LEU A 35 14.10 -4.49 11.54
N GLY A 36 13.12 -4.09 12.33
CA GLY A 36 11.88 -4.82 12.57
C GLY A 36 11.13 -5.15 11.28
N ASP A 37 10.64 -6.36 11.20
CA ASP A 37 9.57 -6.70 10.26
C ASP A 37 8.30 -5.96 10.74
N ASP A 38 8.10 -4.72 10.29
CA ASP A 38 6.94 -3.91 10.68
C ASP A 38 5.61 -4.54 10.22
N ASN A 39 5.64 -5.48 9.27
CA ASN A 39 4.47 -6.33 8.99
C ASN A 39 4.12 -7.24 10.17
N ALA A 40 5.07 -7.53 11.07
CA ALA A 40 4.79 -8.29 12.28
C ALA A 40 3.78 -7.60 13.21
N LEU A 41 3.71 -6.26 13.17
CA LEU A 41 2.71 -5.49 13.91
C LEU A 41 1.29 -5.77 13.42
N TYR A 42 1.14 -6.12 12.15
CA TYR A 42 -0.14 -6.34 11.49
C TYR A 42 -0.43 -7.82 11.21
N ASN A 43 0.44 -8.74 11.68
CA ASN A 43 0.30 -10.17 11.41
C ASN A 43 -1.05 -10.73 11.86
N GLU A 44 -1.55 -10.33 13.03
CA GLU A 44 -2.87 -10.80 13.49
C GLU A 44 -3.98 -10.36 12.52
N GLU A 45 -3.88 -9.14 12.00
CA GLU A 45 -4.86 -8.49 11.14
C GLU A 45 -4.85 -9.06 9.72
N ILE A 46 -3.67 -9.27 9.14
CA ILE A 46 -3.46 -9.90 7.83
C ILE A 46 -3.94 -11.37 7.83
N ASN A 47 -3.83 -12.05 8.97
CA ASN A 47 -4.25 -13.45 9.09
C ASN A 47 -5.74 -13.61 9.41
N LYS A 48 -6.48 -12.53 9.66
CA LYS A 48 -7.94 -12.59 9.81
C LYS A 48 -8.59 -13.06 8.51
N GLN A 49 -9.63 -13.86 8.68
CA GLN A 49 -10.47 -14.29 7.57
C GLN A 49 -11.52 -13.21 7.32
N TYR A 50 -11.34 -12.47 6.23
CA TYR A 50 -12.35 -11.52 5.74
C TYR A 50 -13.20 -12.19 4.67
N SER A 51 -14.50 -11.94 4.70
CA SER A 51 -15.38 -12.36 3.62
C SER A 51 -14.92 -11.73 2.30
N LYS A 52 -15.09 -12.47 1.20
CA LYS A 52 -14.89 -11.90 -0.12
C LYS A 52 -15.95 -10.81 -0.34
N SER A 53 -15.54 -9.68 -0.92
CA SER A 53 -16.51 -8.69 -1.36
C SER A 53 -17.22 -9.24 -2.59
N GLU A 54 -18.55 -9.26 -2.56
CA GLU A 54 -19.40 -9.64 -3.70
C GLU A 54 -19.86 -8.39 -4.48
N THR A 55 -19.21 -7.23 -4.27
CA THR A 55 -19.60 -6.00 -4.97
C THR A 55 -19.24 -6.06 -6.45
N SER A 56 -20.22 -5.73 -7.29
CA SER A 56 -20.07 -5.59 -8.74
C SER A 56 -19.88 -4.13 -9.16
N GLU A 57 -19.34 -3.28 -8.29
CA GLU A 57 -18.98 -1.88 -8.56
C GLU A 57 -17.61 -1.62 -7.91
N ALA A 58 -16.88 -0.62 -8.41
CA ALA A 58 -15.59 -0.23 -7.87
C ALA A 58 -15.54 1.26 -7.57
N VAL A 59 -15.07 1.61 -6.37
CA VAL A 59 -14.87 3.01 -5.98
C VAL A 59 -13.63 3.54 -6.68
N PHE A 60 -13.79 4.61 -7.45
CA PHE A 60 -12.68 5.30 -8.08
C PHE A 60 -11.90 6.08 -7.02
N LEU A 61 -10.63 5.71 -6.82
CA LEU A 61 -9.67 6.44 -5.99
C LEU A 61 -8.40 6.81 -6.75
N LEU A 62 -7.59 7.65 -6.14
CA LEU A 62 -6.20 7.92 -6.52
C LEU A 62 -5.32 7.53 -5.33
N ILE A 63 -4.12 7.04 -5.60
CA ILE A 63 -3.12 6.67 -4.61
C ILE A 63 -1.79 7.28 -5.08
N ASP A 64 -0.96 7.78 -4.18
CA ASP A 64 0.38 8.29 -4.51
C ASP A 64 1.49 7.60 -3.66
N GLU A 65 2.69 8.18 -3.70
CA GLU A 65 3.93 7.59 -3.17
C GLU A 65 3.88 7.31 -1.66
N GLU A 66 3.08 8.07 -0.90
CA GLU A 66 2.89 7.87 0.54
C GLU A 66 2.21 6.52 0.88
N SER A 67 1.74 5.78 -0.13
CA SER A 67 1.14 4.46 0.02
C SER A 67 1.80 3.35 -0.78
N ILE A 68 2.11 3.59 -2.05
CA ILE A 68 2.72 2.60 -2.95
C ILE A 68 3.93 3.25 -3.60
N ASP A 69 5.10 2.94 -3.08
CA ASP A 69 6.39 3.43 -3.57
C ASP A 69 7.48 2.36 -3.40
N ASN A 70 8.58 2.51 -4.13
CA ASN A 70 9.72 1.59 -4.07
C ASN A 70 10.56 1.81 -2.81
N GLY A 71 11.11 0.73 -2.26
CA GLY A 71 12.03 0.81 -1.13
C GLY A 71 11.43 1.27 0.20
N ASN A 72 10.15 1.63 0.24
CA ASN A 72 9.48 2.15 1.43
C ASN A 72 8.70 1.08 2.20
N GLU A 73 8.61 1.28 3.51
CA GLU A 73 7.76 0.49 4.39
C GLU A 73 6.27 0.62 4.02
N PRO A 74 5.45 -0.42 4.26
CA PRO A 74 5.80 -1.68 4.94
C PRO A 74 6.15 -2.82 3.95
N ASN A 75 6.06 -2.59 2.64
CA ASN A 75 6.19 -3.65 1.65
C ASN A 75 7.56 -3.71 0.96
N TYR A 76 8.31 -2.61 0.96
CA TYR A 76 9.60 -2.46 0.28
C TYR A 76 9.55 -2.94 -1.17
N PHE A 77 8.56 -2.43 -1.92
CA PHE A 77 8.40 -2.79 -3.33
C PHE A 77 9.68 -2.49 -4.11
N LYS A 78 9.95 -3.28 -5.13
CA LYS A 78 11.01 -2.96 -6.10
C LYS A 78 10.45 -2.11 -7.23
N ASP A 79 11.33 -1.38 -7.91
CA ASP A 79 10.94 -0.50 -9.01
C ASP A 79 10.11 -1.27 -10.07
N SER A 80 10.66 -2.41 -10.52
CA SER A 80 10.01 -3.33 -11.47
C SER A 80 8.73 -4.02 -10.97
N GLU A 81 8.44 -3.97 -9.66
CA GLU A 81 7.23 -4.54 -9.07
C GLU A 81 6.06 -3.55 -9.11
N ILE A 82 6.35 -2.25 -9.22
CA ILE A 82 5.37 -1.16 -9.26
C ILE A 82 5.48 -0.27 -10.50
N ASN A 83 6.31 -0.65 -11.50
CA ASN A 83 6.55 0.10 -12.74
C ASN A 83 7.27 1.45 -12.56
N ASP A 84 7.97 1.68 -11.46
CA ASP A 84 8.77 2.89 -11.25
C ASP A 84 9.85 3.04 -12.34
N ASP A 85 10.40 1.92 -12.83
CA ASP A 85 11.40 1.90 -13.91
C ASP A 85 10.86 2.30 -15.29
N ILE A 86 9.54 2.39 -15.43
CA ILE A 86 8.85 2.77 -16.68
C ILE A 86 7.76 3.82 -16.43
N SER A 87 7.78 4.52 -15.29
CA SER A 87 6.77 5.51 -14.95
C SER A 87 6.72 6.58 -16.03
N GLU A 88 5.50 6.96 -16.42
CA GLU A 88 5.29 8.00 -17.42
C GLU A 88 3.90 8.62 -17.25
N VAL A 89 3.74 9.85 -17.72
CA VAL A 89 2.44 10.52 -17.79
C VAL A 89 1.48 9.67 -18.62
N GLY A 90 0.36 9.27 -18.01
CA GLY A 90 -0.68 8.48 -18.69
C GLY A 90 -0.46 6.97 -18.65
N LEU A 91 0.53 6.45 -17.92
CA LEU A 91 0.65 5.01 -17.73
C LEU A 91 -0.55 4.45 -16.95
N ARG A 92 -1.26 3.48 -17.54
CA ARG A 92 -2.45 2.83 -16.94
C ARG A 92 -2.34 1.31 -16.91
N LYS A 93 -1.11 0.78 -16.98
CA LYS A 93 -0.85 -0.66 -16.85
C LYS A 93 -1.09 -1.10 -15.40
N ILE A 94 -1.59 -2.32 -15.22
CA ILE A 94 -1.71 -2.90 -13.88
C ILE A 94 -0.30 -3.09 -13.31
N LEU A 95 -0.09 -2.67 -12.05
CA LEU A 95 1.20 -2.82 -11.38
C LEU A 95 1.63 -4.32 -11.31
N PRO A 96 2.87 -4.69 -11.66
CA PRO A 96 3.31 -6.09 -11.77
C PRO A 96 3.10 -6.92 -10.50
N TYR A 97 3.41 -6.36 -9.32
CA TYR A 97 3.19 -7.02 -8.03
C TYR A 97 1.71 -7.40 -7.85
N PHE A 98 0.81 -6.48 -8.17
CA PHE A 98 -0.63 -6.63 -8.00
C PHE A 98 -1.26 -7.51 -9.08
N ASN A 99 -0.62 -7.60 -10.26
CA ASN A 99 -1.06 -8.48 -11.34
C ASN A 99 -0.57 -9.94 -11.20
N SER A 100 0.43 -10.20 -10.35
CA SER A 100 0.97 -11.55 -10.17
C SER A 100 -0.10 -12.52 -9.67
N LYS A 101 -0.18 -13.70 -10.29
CA LYS A 101 -1.09 -14.79 -9.88
C LYS A 101 -0.92 -15.20 -8.42
N SER A 102 0.30 -15.12 -7.89
CA SER A 102 0.58 -15.48 -6.50
C SER A 102 0.16 -14.39 -5.51
N ASN A 103 -0.02 -13.15 -5.97
CA ASN A 103 -0.36 -12.02 -5.11
C ASN A 103 -1.85 -11.68 -5.14
N LYS A 104 -2.58 -12.00 -6.22
CA LYS A 104 -4.04 -11.90 -6.23
C LYS A 104 -4.65 -12.70 -5.07
N GLY A 105 -5.52 -12.05 -4.31
CA GLY A 105 -6.15 -12.60 -3.10
C GLY A 105 -5.30 -12.49 -1.83
N LYS A 106 -4.02 -12.09 -1.90
CA LYS A 106 -3.22 -11.82 -0.71
C LYS A 106 -3.73 -10.59 0.02
N GLN A 107 -3.60 -10.63 1.34
CA GLN A 107 -3.80 -9.48 2.20
C GLN A 107 -2.44 -8.81 2.44
N ILE A 108 -2.38 -7.49 2.28
CA ILE A 108 -1.19 -6.68 2.53
C ILE A 108 -1.58 -5.44 3.34
N VAL A 109 -0.58 -4.81 3.95
CA VAL A 109 -0.73 -3.51 4.61
C VAL A 109 -0.28 -2.45 3.64
N LEU A 110 -1.00 -1.33 3.59
CA LEU A 110 -0.53 -0.10 2.95
C LEU A 110 -0.57 1.02 3.97
N TYR A 111 0.51 1.79 4.05
CA TYR A 111 0.49 3.07 4.74
C TYR A 111 -0.28 4.09 3.90
N THR A 112 -0.78 5.15 4.53
CA THR A 112 -1.60 6.17 3.86
C THR A 112 -1.07 7.58 4.12
N GLY A 113 0.23 7.67 4.33
CA GLY A 113 0.95 8.91 4.63
C GLY A 113 0.68 9.51 6.00
N GLN A 114 0.58 10.83 6.02
CA GLN A 114 0.42 11.65 7.22
C GLN A 114 -0.51 12.85 6.95
N VAL A 115 -0.97 13.50 8.01
CA VAL A 115 -1.81 14.70 7.89
C VAL A 115 -1.07 15.79 7.11
N GLY A 116 -1.64 16.19 5.98
CA GLY A 116 -1.07 17.17 5.05
C GLY A 116 -0.25 16.58 3.92
N ASP A 117 -0.15 15.26 3.90
CA ASP A 117 0.63 14.44 2.97
C ASP A 117 -0.08 13.07 2.86
N GLU A 118 -1.35 13.12 2.45
CA GLU A 118 -2.22 11.95 2.45
C GLU A 118 -1.90 11.01 1.29
N GLY A 119 -1.87 9.69 1.52
CA GLY A 119 -1.54 8.74 0.46
C GLY A 119 -2.70 8.36 -0.47
N TRP A 120 -3.93 8.69 -0.08
CA TRP A 120 -5.16 8.18 -0.71
C TRP A 120 -6.15 9.32 -0.93
N PHE A 121 -6.75 9.38 -2.13
CA PHE A 121 -7.64 10.48 -2.51
C PHE A 121 -8.91 9.97 -3.17
N ALA A 122 -10.03 10.64 -2.87
CA ALA A 122 -11.33 10.36 -3.47
C ALA A 122 -11.77 11.52 -4.37
N PRO A 123 -11.81 11.33 -5.70
CA PRO A 123 -12.61 12.17 -6.57
C PRO A 123 -14.10 12.09 -6.18
N THR A 124 -14.71 13.24 -5.93
CA THR A 124 -16.14 13.36 -5.57
C THR A 124 -16.99 13.90 -6.72
N TYR A 125 -16.32 14.32 -7.81
CA TYR A 125 -16.91 14.92 -9.00
C TYR A 125 -16.07 14.58 -10.23
N ILE A 126 -16.72 14.35 -11.37
CA ILE A 126 -16.04 14.19 -12.67
C ILE A 126 -16.16 15.51 -13.45
N PRO A 127 -15.03 16.17 -13.79
CA PRO A 127 -15.05 17.36 -14.63
C PRO A 127 -15.58 17.07 -16.03
N SER A 128 -16.36 18.02 -16.58
CA SER A 128 -16.86 17.92 -17.96
C SER A 128 -15.74 17.87 -19.01
N SER A 129 -14.55 18.39 -18.69
CA SER A 129 -13.37 18.25 -19.54
C SER A 129 -12.97 16.79 -19.73
N TRP A 130 -13.15 15.94 -18.71
CA TRP A 130 -12.83 14.53 -18.77
C TRP A 130 -13.83 13.77 -19.64
N SER A 131 -15.12 14.11 -19.55
CA SER A 131 -16.16 13.55 -20.44
C SER A 131 -15.90 13.87 -21.91
N ASN A 132 -15.21 14.97 -22.23
CA ASN A 132 -14.85 15.35 -23.60
C ASN A 132 -13.48 14.80 -24.06
N ALA A 133 -12.74 14.15 -23.16
CA ALA A 133 -11.40 13.62 -23.40
C ALA A 133 -11.41 12.18 -23.94
N GLY A 134 -12.47 11.75 -24.63
CA GLY A 134 -12.53 10.40 -25.17
C GLY A 134 -13.69 10.20 -26.13
N PRO A 135 -13.84 8.99 -26.69
CA PRO A 135 -14.86 8.67 -27.68
C PRO A 135 -16.29 8.62 -27.09
N GLY A 136 -16.39 8.45 -25.77
CA GLY A 136 -17.64 8.44 -25.01
C GLY A 136 -17.73 9.60 -24.01
N SER A 137 -18.89 9.74 -23.36
CA SER A 137 -19.13 10.79 -22.36
C SER A 137 -18.78 10.36 -20.94
N GLU A 138 -18.35 9.13 -20.72
CA GLU A 138 -17.97 8.62 -19.40
C GLU A 138 -16.60 9.17 -18.97
N GLY A 139 -16.58 10.26 -18.19
CA GLY A 139 -15.34 10.97 -17.87
C GLY A 139 -14.38 10.16 -17.02
N SER A 140 -14.86 9.32 -16.09
CA SER A 140 -13.97 8.41 -15.34
C SER A 140 -13.32 7.37 -16.25
N PHE A 141 -14.06 6.83 -17.23
CA PHE A 141 -13.52 5.89 -18.20
C PHE A 141 -12.44 6.55 -19.06
N ASN A 142 -12.69 7.77 -19.55
CA ASN A 142 -11.71 8.55 -20.31
C ASN A 142 -10.43 8.81 -19.50
N TYR A 143 -10.54 9.04 -18.19
CA TYR A 143 -9.38 9.19 -17.30
C TYR A 143 -8.57 7.90 -17.12
N PHE A 144 -9.24 6.75 -16.91
CA PHE A 144 -8.56 5.45 -16.81
C PHE A 144 -7.96 4.96 -18.14
N MET A 145 -8.47 5.46 -19.27
CA MET A 145 -7.89 5.21 -20.59
C MET A 145 -6.79 6.20 -20.98
N ALA A 146 -6.47 7.16 -20.10
CA ALA A 146 -5.55 8.27 -20.36
C ALA A 146 -5.87 8.97 -21.69
N GLY A 147 -7.09 9.48 -21.83
CA GLY A 147 -7.53 10.23 -23.02
C GLY A 147 -6.80 11.57 -23.24
N PRO A 148 -7.07 12.29 -24.35
CA PRO A 148 -6.44 13.58 -24.64
C PRO A 148 -6.58 14.60 -23.50
N GLY A 149 -5.45 15.14 -23.03
CA GLY A 149 -5.36 16.05 -21.87
C GLY A 149 -5.41 15.35 -20.51
N LEU A 150 -5.54 14.01 -20.48
CA LEU A 150 -5.56 13.14 -19.28
C LEU A 150 -4.41 12.12 -19.25
N GLY A 151 -3.40 12.31 -20.11
CA GLY A 151 -2.21 11.49 -20.20
C GLY A 151 -1.90 10.97 -21.61
N HIS A 152 -2.84 11.07 -22.57
CA HIS A 152 -2.57 10.65 -23.95
C HIS A 152 -1.43 11.46 -24.55
N ASP A 153 -0.45 10.80 -25.18
CA ASP A 153 0.75 11.45 -25.72
C ASP A 153 1.42 12.41 -24.70
N SER A 154 1.38 12.03 -23.42
CA SER A 154 1.91 12.81 -22.29
C SER A 154 1.25 14.19 -22.09
N THR A 155 0.02 14.38 -22.57
CA THR A 155 -0.73 15.64 -22.40
C THR A 155 -1.52 15.67 -21.09
N GLU A 156 -1.51 16.82 -20.41
CA GLU A 156 -2.05 16.95 -19.03
C GLU A 156 -2.94 18.19 -18.84
N ASP A 157 -3.50 18.69 -19.93
CA ASP A 157 -4.25 19.95 -19.97
C ASP A 157 -5.45 19.98 -19.00
N TYR A 158 -5.99 18.81 -18.64
CA TYR A 158 -7.15 18.66 -17.76
C TYR A 158 -6.83 18.05 -16.40
N LEU A 159 -5.53 18.02 -16.04
CA LEU A 159 -5.04 17.46 -14.79
C LEU A 159 -4.54 18.53 -13.80
N ASP A 160 -4.54 19.81 -14.18
CA ASP A 160 -4.29 20.91 -13.22
C ASP A 160 -5.59 21.40 -12.56
N LYS A 161 -5.53 21.71 -11.26
CA LYS A 161 -6.65 22.24 -10.45
C LYS A 161 -7.95 21.45 -10.61
N VAL A 162 -7.86 20.12 -10.59
CA VAL A 162 -9.01 19.22 -10.68
C VAL A 162 -9.88 19.39 -9.43
N PRO A 163 -11.13 19.85 -9.55
CA PRO A 163 -11.97 20.13 -8.38
C PRO A 163 -12.46 18.85 -7.71
N GLY A 164 -12.68 18.92 -6.39
CA GLY A 164 -13.38 17.85 -5.66
C GLY A 164 -12.57 16.57 -5.46
N VAL A 165 -11.25 16.64 -5.52
CA VAL A 165 -10.35 15.56 -5.09
C VAL A 165 -10.11 15.72 -3.58
N VAL A 166 -10.60 14.76 -2.79
CA VAL A 166 -10.58 14.81 -1.33
C VAL A 166 -9.46 13.92 -0.80
N PRO A 167 -8.45 14.45 -0.08
CA PRO A 167 -7.47 13.63 0.62
C PRO A 167 -8.15 12.86 1.77
N LEU A 168 -7.95 11.55 1.82
CA LEU A 168 -8.63 10.65 2.75
C LEU A 168 -7.81 10.45 4.02
N ARG A 169 -8.41 10.85 5.15
CA ARG A 169 -7.90 10.57 6.51
C ARG A 169 -8.66 9.44 7.18
N ALA A 170 -8.41 9.17 8.46
CA ALA A 170 -8.89 7.98 9.16
C ALA A 170 -10.40 7.74 9.03
N THR A 171 -11.23 8.78 9.13
CA THR A 171 -12.68 8.64 8.97
C THR A 171 -13.05 8.21 7.56
N GLY A 172 -12.47 8.84 6.53
CA GLY A 172 -12.72 8.51 5.12
C GLY A 172 -12.25 7.11 4.75
N LEU A 173 -11.05 6.72 5.20
CA LEU A 173 -10.51 5.37 5.03
C LEU A 173 -11.42 4.33 5.69
N LYS A 174 -11.88 4.57 6.94
CA LYS A 174 -12.76 3.62 7.65
C LYS A 174 -14.11 3.43 6.93
N MET A 175 -14.63 4.47 6.28
CA MET A 175 -15.86 4.38 5.47
C MET A 175 -15.73 3.45 4.26
N LEU A 176 -14.51 3.19 3.78
CA LEU A 176 -14.26 2.32 2.64
C LEU A 176 -14.16 0.84 2.99
N ILE A 177 -14.19 0.46 4.27
CA ILE A 177 -14.14 -0.96 4.67
C ILE A 177 -15.25 -1.76 3.96
N GLY A 178 -14.83 -2.88 3.36
CA GLY A 178 -15.67 -3.77 2.57
C GLY A 178 -15.89 -3.33 1.13
N LYS A 179 -15.33 -2.19 0.69
CA LYS A 179 -15.43 -1.72 -0.70
C LYS A 179 -14.25 -2.18 -1.54
N THR A 180 -14.56 -2.55 -2.78
CA THR A 180 -13.57 -2.71 -3.84
C THR A 180 -13.25 -1.32 -4.42
N VAL A 181 -11.98 -1.01 -4.52
CA VAL A 181 -11.46 0.23 -5.10
C VAL A 181 -10.70 -0.09 -6.39
N TYR A 182 -10.79 0.80 -7.36
CA TYR A 182 -9.96 0.81 -8.55
C TYR A 182 -9.27 2.16 -8.62
N ALA A 183 -7.93 2.14 -8.60
CA ALA A 183 -7.14 3.34 -8.40
C ALA A 183 -6.05 3.50 -9.45
N VAL A 184 -5.83 4.76 -9.84
CA VAL A 184 -4.58 5.18 -10.50
C VAL A 184 -3.55 5.46 -9.42
N VAL A 185 -2.34 4.95 -9.60
CA VAL A 185 -1.21 5.14 -8.70
C VAL A 185 -0.25 6.15 -9.32
N TYR A 186 0.00 7.24 -8.59
CA TYR A 186 0.92 8.30 -8.94
C TYR A 186 2.32 7.99 -8.45
N ASP A 187 3.31 8.42 -9.23
CA ASP A 187 4.73 8.28 -8.93
C ASP A 187 5.26 9.38 -8.00
N SER A 188 4.45 10.41 -7.75
CA SER A 188 4.79 11.50 -6.84
C SER A 188 3.56 12.04 -6.13
N ASP A 189 3.79 12.83 -5.09
CA ASP A 189 2.74 13.46 -4.28
C ASP A 189 1.65 14.15 -5.09
N ILE A 190 0.40 13.87 -4.73
CA ILE A 190 -0.75 14.64 -5.20
C ILE A 190 -0.92 15.89 -4.33
N SER A 191 -0.57 17.05 -4.90
CA SER A 191 -0.75 18.33 -4.22
C SER A 191 -2.22 18.77 -4.17
N VAL A 192 -2.72 19.09 -2.97
CA VAL A 192 -4.10 19.57 -2.74
C VAL A 192 -4.14 21.02 -2.26
N ASN A 193 -4.97 21.84 -2.91
CA ASN A 193 -5.41 23.13 -2.40
C ASN A 193 -6.76 22.97 -1.69
N TYR A 194 -6.93 23.58 -0.51
CA TYR A 194 -8.14 23.40 0.31
C TYR A 194 -9.18 24.52 0.15
N SER A 195 -8.81 25.64 -0.50
CA SER A 195 -9.72 26.77 -0.70
C SER A 195 -9.41 27.50 -2.03
N PRO A 196 -10.10 27.19 -3.14
CA PRO A 196 -11.11 26.13 -3.29
C PRO A 196 -10.50 24.72 -3.28
N LEU A 197 -11.28 23.70 -2.91
CA LEU A 197 -10.81 22.31 -2.91
C LEU A 197 -10.54 21.80 -4.33
N ASN A 198 -9.25 21.64 -4.67
CA ASN A 198 -8.79 21.05 -5.92
C ASN A 198 -7.42 20.38 -5.73
N ALA A 199 -7.07 19.49 -6.65
CA ALA A 199 -5.77 18.84 -6.69
C ALA A 199 -5.04 19.08 -8.01
N ASN A 200 -3.71 19.03 -7.96
CA ASN A 200 -2.87 18.86 -9.12
C ASN A 200 -2.66 17.36 -9.35
N LEU A 201 -3.21 16.86 -10.46
CA LEU A 201 -3.16 15.46 -10.88
C LEU A 201 -2.19 15.24 -12.05
N LYS A 202 -1.27 16.19 -12.25
CA LYS A 202 -0.16 16.07 -13.20
C LYS A 202 0.98 15.24 -12.63
N GLY A 203 1.82 14.72 -13.52
CA GLY A 203 2.97 13.92 -13.19
C GLY A 203 2.85 12.50 -13.71
N GLU A 204 3.91 11.75 -13.46
CA GLU A 204 4.04 10.38 -13.90
C GLU A 204 3.13 9.47 -13.07
N ASN A 205 2.73 8.37 -13.71
CA ASN A 205 1.91 7.36 -13.07
C ASN A 205 2.67 6.05 -13.06
N LEU A 206 2.58 5.33 -11.95
CA LEU A 206 3.04 3.96 -11.86
C LEU A 206 2.07 3.01 -12.59
N GLY A 207 0.78 3.33 -12.58
CA GLY A 207 -0.24 2.55 -13.27
C GLY A 207 -1.54 2.45 -12.49
N VAL A 208 -2.10 1.24 -12.42
CA VAL A 208 -3.39 0.99 -11.75
C VAL A 208 -3.36 -0.24 -10.84
N VAL A 209 -4.19 -0.19 -9.78
CA VAL A 209 -4.41 -1.30 -8.86
C VAL A 209 -5.90 -1.50 -8.57
N ALA A 210 -6.25 -2.72 -8.16
CA ALA A 210 -7.58 -3.03 -7.61
C ALA A 210 -7.42 -3.70 -6.25
N LEU A 211 -8.13 -3.18 -5.25
CA LEU A 211 -7.98 -3.58 -3.86
C LEU A 211 -9.36 -3.68 -3.21
N THR A 212 -9.59 -4.63 -2.31
CA THR A 212 -10.70 -4.54 -1.34
C THR A 212 -10.14 -4.02 -0.02
N VAL A 213 -10.71 -2.95 0.52
CA VAL A 213 -10.36 -2.46 1.87
C VAL A 213 -10.97 -3.39 2.91
N LEU A 214 -10.14 -4.00 3.75
CA LEU A 214 -10.55 -5.00 4.73
C LEU A 214 -10.66 -4.41 6.14
N ASP A 215 -9.66 -3.64 6.54
CA ASP A 215 -9.67 -2.90 7.81
C ASP A 215 -8.78 -1.67 7.74
N VAL A 216 -8.93 -0.79 8.74
CA VAL A 216 -8.17 0.45 8.91
C VAL A 216 -7.77 0.54 10.38
N ILE A 217 -6.46 0.62 10.61
CA ILE A 217 -5.84 0.46 11.93
C ILE A 217 -4.99 1.69 12.24
N GLU A 218 -5.20 2.26 13.43
CA GLU A 218 -4.36 3.36 13.94
C GLU A 218 -2.86 2.98 13.89
N ARG A 219 -2.06 3.83 13.25
CA ARG A 219 -0.61 3.60 13.14
C ARG A 219 0.10 4.17 14.37
N LYS A 220 0.57 3.28 15.24
CA LYS A 220 1.22 3.66 16.53
C LYS A 220 2.74 3.70 16.48
N ASN A 221 3.34 3.18 15.40
CA ASN A 221 4.78 3.20 15.12
C ASN A 221 5.21 4.42 14.29
N GLY A 222 4.30 5.33 13.95
CA GLY A 222 4.59 6.53 13.17
C GLY A 222 4.76 7.81 14.01
N SER A 223 4.87 8.94 13.30
CA SER A 223 4.78 10.29 13.88
C SER A 223 3.40 10.57 14.49
N SER A 224 3.29 11.66 15.26
CA SER A 224 2.00 12.11 15.81
C SER A 224 0.98 12.58 14.75
N SER A 225 1.39 12.70 13.49
CA SER A 225 0.54 13.03 12.34
C SER A 225 0.32 11.85 11.40
N SER A 226 0.87 10.68 11.72
CA SER A 226 0.76 9.50 10.87
C SER A 226 -0.69 9.08 10.71
N LEU A 227 -1.08 8.84 9.46
CA LEU A 227 -2.41 8.32 9.16
C LEU A 227 -2.44 6.80 9.36
N PRO A 228 -3.66 6.23 9.49
CA PRO A 228 -3.83 4.79 9.68
C PRO A 228 -3.17 3.95 8.60
N ALA A 229 -2.78 2.74 8.99
CA ALA A 229 -2.51 1.69 8.02
C ALA A 229 -3.82 1.09 7.52
N VAL A 230 -3.88 0.74 6.24
CA VAL A 230 -5.04 0.06 5.63
C VAL A 230 -4.65 -1.38 5.31
N ILE A 231 -5.45 -2.33 5.78
CA ILE A 231 -5.35 -3.73 5.37
C ILE A 231 -6.19 -3.90 4.13
N VAL A 232 -5.57 -4.35 3.04
CA VAL A 232 -6.24 -4.56 1.77
C VAL A 232 -6.06 -5.98 1.27
N ARG A 233 -7.05 -6.47 0.51
CA ARG A 233 -6.88 -7.67 -0.33
C ARG A 233 -6.63 -7.24 -1.76
N ILE A 234 -5.59 -7.80 -2.38
CA ILE A 234 -5.30 -7.58 -3.80
C ILE A 234 -6.36 -8.28 -4.65
N GLU A 235 -7.04 -7.53 -5.53
CA GLU A 235 -8.06 -8.06 -6.42
C GLU A 235 -7.52 -8.23 -7.86
N ASP A 236 -8.29 -8.91 -8.70
CA ASP A 236 -7.96 -8.99 -10.13
C ASP A 236 -8.33 -7.68 -10.84
N ALA A 237 -7.35 -6.79 -11.00
CA ALA A 237 -7.56 -5.49 -11.64
C ALA A 237 -8.13 -5.59 -13.06
N SER A 238 -7.82 -6.65 -13.82
CA SER A 238 -8.40 -6.85 -15.16
C SER A 238 -9.90 -7.12 -15.09
N LEU A 239 -10.38 -7.80 -14.04
CA LEU A 239 -11.80 -8.03 -13.81
C LEU A 239 -12.47 -6.76 -13.27
N VAL A 240 -11.86 -6.12 -12.27
CA VAL A 240 -12.42 -4.92 -11.62
C VAL A 240 -12.53 -3.75 -12.59
N ALA A 241 -11.63 -3.63 -13.56
CA ALA A 241 -11.73 -2.63 -14.64
C ALA A 241 -13.00 -2.75 -15.50
N THR A 242 -13.72 -3.88 -15.43
CA THR A 242 -14.99 -4.08 -16.14
C THR A 242 -16.21 -3.66 -15.31
N TYR A 243 -16.02 -3.30 -14.04
CA TYR A 243 -17.10 -2.92 -13.15
C TYR A 243 -17.54 -1.47 -13.40
N PRO A 244 -18.82 -1.14 -13.17
CA PRO A 244 -19.25 0.24 -12.99
C PRO A 244 -18.38 0.97 -11.96
N LEU A 245 -17.82 2.11 -12.37
CA LEU A 245 -17.08 3.00 -11.49
C LEU A 245 -18.03 3.95 -10.76
N VAL A 246 -17.76 4.14 -9.47
CA VAL A 246 -18.54 5.03 -8.59
C VAL A 246 -17.63 5.97 -7.81
N LEU A 247 -18.11 7.18 -7.57
CA LEU A 247 -17.45 8.20 -6.76
C LEU A 247 -17.90 8.08 -5.31
N PHE A 248 -16.96 8.34 -4.39
CA PHE A 248 -17.24 8.43 -2.96
C PHE A 248 -17.73 9.83 -2.59
N SER A 249 -18.98 10.16 -2.96
CA SER A 249 -19.55 11.52 -2.93
C SER A 249 -19.64 12.19 -1.55
N ASN A 250 -19.56 11.44 -0.45
CA ASN A 250 -19.54 11.98 0.91
C ASN A 250 -18.24 11.69 1.66
N ALA A 251 -17.12 11.60 0.93
CA ALA A 251 -15.80 11.62 1.54
C ALA A 251 -15.67 12.83 2.51
N PRO A 252 -15.24 12.63 3.77
CA PRO A 252 -15.04 13.71 4.71
C PRO A 252 -13.98 14.70 4.19
N ILE A 253 -14.37 15.95 3.97
CA ILE A 253 -13.49 16.99 3.43
C ILE A 253 -12.71 17.63 4.58
N PRO A 254 -11.37 17.55 4.61
CA PRO A 254 -10.59 18.29 5.58
C PRO A 254 -10.69 19.80 5.34
N SER A 255 -10.64 20.58 6.42
CA SER A 255 -10.70 22.04 6.34
C SER A 255 -9.39 22.67 5.87
N SER A 256 -8.27 21.97 6.06
CA SER A 256 -6.92 22.38 5.64
C SER A 256 -5.98 21.18 5.57
N SER A 257 -4.74 21.42 5.13
CA SER A 257 -3.66 20.43 5.18
C SER A 257 -3.30 19.97 6.60
N SER A 258 -3.75 20.67 7.65
CA SER A 258 -3.42 20.27 9.03
C SER A 258 -4.64 19.91 9.86
N GLU A 259 -5.86 20.26 9.43
CA GLU A 259 -7.05 20.14 10.26
C GLU A 259 -8.26 19.57 9.49
N PRO A 260 -9.02 18.63 10.07
CA PRO A 260 -8.79 18.00 11.39
C PRO A 260 -7.67 16.95 11.33
N MET A 261 -6.93 16.72 12.41
CA MET A 261 -5.91 15.65 12.43
C MET A 261 -6.43 14.29 11.94
N ASP A 262 -7.61 13.84 12.39
CA ASP A 262 -8.29 12.61 11.89
C ASP A 262 -7.35 11.41 11.64
N ILE A 263 -6.50 11.09 12.63
CA ILE A 263 -5.51 10.00 12.56
C ILE A 263 -5.96 8.70 13.24
N ILE A 264 -7.03 8.76 14.05
CA ILE A 264 -7.55 7.60 14.80
C ILE A 264 -8.83 7.14 14.11
N PRO A 265 -8.90 5.90 13.58
CA PRO A 265 -10.11 5.39 12.95
C PRO A 265 -11.27 5.39 13.96
N PRO A 266 -12.37 6.11 13.70
CA PRO A 266 -13.48 6.16 14.64
C PRO A 266 -14.21 4.82 14.70
N ILE A 267 -14.81 4.54 15.87
CA ILE A 267 -15.58 3.29 16.10
C ILE A 267 -16.77 3.18 15.12
N ASN A 268 -17.44 4.30 14.88
CA ASN A 268 -18.59 4.38 13.99
C ASN A 268 -18.34 5.44 12.92
N VAL A 269 -18.70 5.10 11.69
CA VAL A 269 -18.70 6.01 10.55
C VAL A 269 -20.06 5.95 9.83
N PRO A 270 -20.49 7.04 9.18
CA PRO A 270 -21.62 6.96 8.26
C PRO A 270 -21.30 6.00 7.10
N SER A 271 -22.33 5.43 6.48
CA SER A 271 -22.12 4.63 5.27
C SER A 271 -21.59 5.50 4.11
N PRO A 272 -20.70 4.97 3.26
CA PRO A 272 -20.28 5.67 2.06
C PRO A 272 -21.47 5.82 1.10
N LYS A 273 -21.63 7.02 0.55
CA LYS A 273 -22.57 7.34 -0.52
C LYS A 273 -21.84 7.24 -1.84
N LEU A 274 -22.17 6.20 -2.59
CA LEU A 274 -21.59 5.93 -3.90
C LEU A 274 -22.54 6.45 -4.98
N VAL A 275 -22.01 7.24 -5.89
CA VAL A 275 -22.73 7.79 -7.04
C VAL A 275 -21.98 7.42 -8.31
N THR A 276 -22.66 7.27 -9.42
CA THR A 276 -21.98 6.81 -10.64
C THR A 276 -21.02 7.86 -11.20
N ALA A 277 -19.88 7.43 -11.73
CA ALA A 277 -18.77 8.28 -12.16
C ALA A 277 -18.82 8.63 -13.67
N TRP A 278 -19.91 9.20 -14.16
CA TRP A 278 -20.03 9.63 -15.58
C TRP A 278 -19.47 11.05 -15.78
#